data_AF-A0A376W8X4-F1
#
_entry.id   AF-A0A376W8X4-F1
#
_cell.length_a   1.000
_cell.length_b   1.000
_cell.length_c   1.000
_cell.angle_alpha   90.00
_cell.angle_beta   90.00
_cell.angle_gamma   90.00
#
_symmetry.space_group_name_H-M   'P 1'
#
loop_
_entity.id
_entity.type
_entity.pdbx_description
1 polymer ?
#
loop_
_entity_poly.entity_id
_entity_poly.type
_entity_poly.pdbx_seq_one_letter_code
_entity_poly.pdbx_strand_id
1 'polypeptide(L)'
;MFKLRKFFTSGSAVEIPDDGRSVPGTPEGFYAPLTTDSLLMPKNRAQCLKQIRDNNMMPKPLCEAMCCAPVYSLLLSTQNVPAAREGRWSHAGGFGDLTLLHTSYAVRLARAHMFPPGASAEEQAAQGAAWHAVIFWSALFYHLPLLAHLEGELFSGRGWQPGISVPDEAYRFRFRQLPPQGTEAQQLAAVIAGGLLPEGAAAWACDGAGSASESGRVRSGISIRKWHSSVMFCRRRPVRLKVRC
;
A
#
# COMPACT_ATOMS: atom_id res chain seq x y z
N MET A 1 -33.32 21.99 8.06
CA MET A 1 -33.70 20.56 8.08
C MET A 1 -33.08 19.84 6.89
N PHE A 2 -31.94 19.17 7.07
CA PHE A 2 -31.40 18.21 6.11
C PHE A 2 -30.91 16.99 6.90
N LYS A 3 -31.52 15.82 6.62
CA LYS A 3 -31.35 14.56 7.36
C LYS A 3 -29.94 14.01 7.16
N LEU A 4 -29.17 13.93 8.26
CA LEU A 4 -27.93 13.17 8.34
C LEU A 4 -28.29 11.67 8.35
N ARG A 5 -28.18 10.98 7.21
CA ARG A 5 -28.29 9.51 7.19
C ARG A 5 -27.05 8.93 7.87
N LYS A 6 -27.26 8.40 9.08
CA LYS A 6 -26.35 7.51 9.78
C LYS A 6 -26.13 6.26 8.92
N PHE A 7 -24.90 6.04 8.49
CA PHE A 7 -24.41 4.70 8.16
C PHE A 7 -23.50 4.25 9.30
N PHE A 8 -24.12 4.08 10.48
CA PHE A 8 -23.66 3.10 11.44
C PHE A 8 -24.49 1.86 11.17
N THR A 9 -23.84 0.82 10.66
CA THR A 9 -24.41 -0.52 10.66
C THR A 9 -23.33 -1.42 11.19
N SER A 10 -23.63 -1.97 12.36
CA SER A 10 -23.03 -3.17 12.93
C SER A 10 -22.78 -4.17 11.80
N GLY A 11 -21.52 -4.39 11.46
CA GLY A 11 -21.09 -5.46 10.58
C GLY A 11 -20.57 -6.58 11.48
N SER A 12 -21.31 -7.68 11.49
CA SER A 12 -20.96 -8.95 12.10
C SER A 12 -19.47 -9.28 11.96
N ALA A 13 -18.92 -9.93 12.99
CA ALA A 13 -17.70 -10.69 12.85
C ALA A 13 -17.84 -11.57 11.62
N VAL A 14 -17.11 -11.21 10.56
CA VAL A 14 -16.97 -12.09 9.41
C VAL A 14 -16.10 -13.22 9.94
N GLU A 15 -16.74 -14.33 10.29
CA GLU A 15 -16.09 -15.62 10.30
C GLU A 15 -15.55 -15.83 8.88
N ILE A 16 -14.28 -15.50 8.72
CA ILE A 16 -13.50 -15.93 7.57
C ILE A 16 -13.41 -17.44 7.72
N PRO A 17 -13.81 -18.25 6.72
CA PRO A 17 -13.56 -19.67 6.78
C PRO A 17 -12.07 -19.88 7.01
N ASP A 18 -11.76 -20.50 8.14
CA ASP A 18 -10.49 -21.16 8.39
C ASP A 18 -10.39 -22.33 7.41
N ASP A 19 -10.20 -22.02 6.12
CA ASP A 19 -9.82 -23.02 5.13
C ASP A 19 -8.32 -23.26 5.31
N GLY A 20 -7.97 -23.83 6.46
CA GLY A 20 -6.74 -24.60 6.68
C GLY A 20 -6.69 -25.86 5.80
N ARG A 21 -7.17 -25.77 4.56
CA ARG A 21 -6.93 -26.77 3.53
C ARG A 21 -5.46 -26.70 3.20
N SER A 22 -4.70 -27.52 3.93
CA SER A 22 -3.40 -28.00 3.51
C SER A 22 -3.50 -28.39 2.04
N VAL A 23 -2.82 -27.63 1.19
CA VAL A 23 -2.61 -28.04 -0.19
C VAL A 23 -1.87 -29.39 -0.11
N PRO A 24 -2.34 -30.45 -0.77
CA PRO A 24 -1.73 -31.77 -0.68
C PRO A 24 -0.21 -31.67 -0.92
N GLY A 25 0.59 -32.08 0.06
CA GLY A 25 2.06 -31.99 0.01
C GLY A 25 2.69 -30.80 0.74
N THR A 26 1.91 -29.92 1.37
CA THR A 26 2.47 -28.86 2.24
C THR A 26 2.77 -29.43 3.62
N PRO A 27 4.03 -29.33 4.11
CA PRO A 27 4.39 -29.76 5.46
C PRO A 27 3.60 -29.02 6.55
N GLU A 28 3.34 -29.69 7.67
CA GLU A 28 2.61 -29.09 8.79
C GLU A 28 3.33 -27.82 9.31
N GLY A 29 2.57 -26.74 9.50
CA GLY A 29 3.11 -25.44 9.94
C GLY A 29 3.76 -24.60 8.84
N PHE A 30 3.74 -25.05 7.58
CA PHE A 30 4.19 -24.29 6.42
C PHE A 30 3.02 -23.84 5.54
N TYR A 31 3.23 -22.74 4.82
CA TYR A 31 2.36 -22.22 3.77
C TYR A 31 2.93 -22.61 2.41
N ALA A 32 2.07 -22.99 1.46
CA ALA A 32 2.44 -23.11 0.07
C ALA A 32 2.50 -21.72 -0.60
N PRO A 33 3.49 -21.43 -1.46
CA PRO A 33 3.51 -20.20 -2.26
C PRO A 33 2.24 -20.05 -3.10
N LEU A 34 1.63 -18.88 -3.00
CA LEU A 34 0.44 -18.54 -3.77
C LEU A 34 0.81 -17.78 -5.04
N THR A 35 0.06 -18.04 -6.09
CA THR A 35 0.13 -17.28 -7.34
C THR A 35 -0.52 -15.91 -7.17
N THR A 36 -0.20 -14.98 -8.08
CA THR A 36 -0.84 -13.65 -8.10
C THR A 36 -2.37 -13.76 -8.19
N ASP A 37 -2.88 -14.69 -9.00
CA ASP A 37 -4.33 -14.89 -9.16
C ASP A 37 -4.97 -15.31 -7.83
N SER A 38 -4.40 -16.32 -7.16
CA SER A 38 -4.84 -16.77 -5.84
C SER A 38 -4.80 -15.64 -4.80
N LEU A 39 -3.74 -14.82 -4.82
CA LEU A 39 -3.59 -13.67 -3.93
C LEU A 39 -4.58 -12.55 -4.21
N LEU A 40 -5.13 -12.45 -5.42
CA LEU A 40 -6.13 -11.44 -5.80
C LEU A 40 -7.58 -11.95 -5.74
N MET A 41 -7.79 -13.26 -5.60
CA MET A 41 -9.13 -13.86 -5.46
C MET A 41 -9.99 -13.21 -4.35
N PRO A 42 -9.45 -12.84 -3.17
CA PRO A 42 -10.25 -12.16 -2.15
C PRO A 42 -10.92 -10.89 -2.70
N LYS A 43 -12.25 -10.83 -2.59
CA LYS A 43 -13.07 -9.75 -3.19
C LYS A 43 -12.63 -8.35 -2.77
N ASN A 44 -12.17 -8.19 -1.53
CA ASN A 44 -11.63 -6.94 -1.00
C ASN A 44 -10.38 -6.49 -1.76
N ARG A 45 -9.47 -7.40 -2.11
CA ARG A 45 -8.24 -7.10 -2.85
C ARG A 45 -8.54 -6.70 -4.28
N ALA A 46 -9.39 -7.48 -4.97
CA ALA A 46 -9.85 -7.15 -6.32
C ALA A 46 -10.54 -5.77 -6.37
N GLN A 47 -11.37 -5.45 -5.37
CA GLN A 47 -12.01 -4.14 -5.26
C GLN A 47 -11.00 -3.01 -5.03
N CYS A 48 -10.00 -3.19 -4.15
CA CYS A 48 -8.97 -2.19 -3.90
C CYS A 48 -8.14 -1.93 -5.17
N LEU A 49 -7.77 -2.98 -5.91
CA LEU A 49 -7.04 -2.87 -7.16
C LEU A 49 -7.85 -2.14 -8.24
N LYS A 50 -9.15 -2.45 -8.36
CA LYS A 50 -10.07 -1.70 -9.23
C LYS A 50 -10.13 -0.22 -8.84
N GLN A 51 -10.20 0.10 -7.55
CA GLN A 51 -10.18 1.49 -7.08
C GLN A 51 -8.85 2.19 -7.41
N ILE A 52 -7.71 1.52 -7.28
CA ILE A 52 -6.40 2.08 -7.66
C ILE A 52 -6.41 2.45 -9.15
N ARG A 53 -6.88 1.56 -10.02
CA ARG A 53 -7.00 1.81 -11.47
C ARG A 53 -7.96 2.95 -11.78
N ASP A 54 -9.19 2.85 -11.30
CA ASP A 54 -10.27 3.79 -11.64
C ASP A 54 -10.00 5.20 -11.12
N ASN A 55 -9.27 5.33 -10.00
CA ASN A 55 -9.00 6.63 -9.40
C ASN A 55 -7.72 7.29 -9.90
N ASN A 56 -6.84 6.58 -10.61
CA ASN A 56 -5.61 7.16 -11.14
C ASN A 56 -5.90 8.11 -12.33
N MET A 57 -5.01 9.09 -12.52
CA MET A 57 -5.03 10.01 -13.67
C MET A 57 -4.09 9.59 -14.81
N MET A 58 -3.30 8.54 -14.62
CA MET A 58 -2.43 7.98 -15.66
C MET A 58 -3.23 7.25 -16.75
N PRO A 59 -2.76 7.23 -18.02
CA PRO A 59 -3.28 6.35 -19.05
C PRO A 59 -3.25 4.88 -18.60
N LYS A 60 -4.21 4.06 -19.05
CA LYS A 60 -4.34 2.66 -18.61
C LYS A 60 -3.04 1.84 -18.68
N PRO A 61 -2.25 1.86 -19.78
CA PRO A 61 -1.01 1.09 -19.84
C PRO A 61 0.01 1.54 -18.79
N LEU A 62 0.12 2.85 -18.58
CA LEU A 62 1.02 3.42 -17.58
C LEU A 62 0.54 3.10 -16.16
N CYS A 63 -0.76 3.14 -15.89
CA CYS A 63 -1.30 2.75 -14.58
C CYS A 63 -1.08 1.26 -14.28
N GLU A 64 -1.19 0.37 -15.28
CA GLU A 64 -0.89 -1.05 -15.07
C GLU A 64 0.59 -1.25 -14.72
N ALA A 65 1.51 -0.62 -15.48
CA ALA A 65 2.96 -0.72 -15.23
C ALA A 65 3.42 -0.04 -13.94
N MET A 66 2.90 1.15 -13.64
CA MET A 66 3.36 2.01 -12.53
C MET A 66 2.60 1.80 -11.24
N CYS A 67 1.44 1.14 -11.26
CA CYS A 67 0.64 0.91 -10.05
C CYS A 67 0.30 -0.57 -9.84
N CYS A 68 -0.27 -1.23 -10.84
CA CYS A 68 -0.80 -2.59 -10.63
C CYS A 68 0.31 -3.63 -10.55
N ALA A 69 1.31 -3.59 -11.44
CA ALA A 69 2.45 -4.50 -11.40
C ALA A 69 3.23 -4.43 -10.06
N PRO A 70 3.56 -3.25 -9.52
CA PRO A 70 4.18 -3.14 -8.19
C PRO A 70 3.32 -3.71 -7.06
N VAL A 71 2.01 -3.56 -7.14
CA VAL A 71 1.08 -4.18 -6.18
C VAL A 71 1.16 -5.71 -6.25
N TYR A 72 1.22 -6.29 -7.46
CA TYR A 72 1.37 -7.74 -7.60
C TYR A 72 2.71 -8.24 -7.05
N SER A 73 3.80 -7.56 -7.37
CA SER A 73 5.13 -7.88 -6.85
C SER A 73 5.19 -7.79 -5.33
N LEU A 74 4.52 -6.80 -4.73
CA LEU A 74 4.41 -6.69 -3.28
C LEU A 74 3.61 -7.85 -2.68
N LEU A 75 2.46 -8.22 -3.27
CA LEU A 75 1.66 -9.35 -2.78
C LEU A 75 2.42 -10.67 -2.92
N LEU A 76 3.11 -10.90 -4.02
CA LEU A 76 3.93 -12.11 -4.23
C LEU A 76 5.10 -12.21 -3.26
N SER A 77 5.75 -11.09 -2.94
CA SER A 77 6.90 -11.09 -2.02
C SER A 77 6.49 -11.12 -0.54
N THR A 78 5.22 -10.86 -0.23
CA THR A 78 4.70 -10.85 1.15
C THR A 78 3.72 -11.97 1.45
N GLN A 79 3.14 -12.60 0.42
CA GLN A 79 2.28 -13.77 0.52
C GLN A 79 1.23 -13.65 1.66
N ASN A 80 1.31 -14.55 2.64
CA ASN A 80 0.39 -14.68 3.75
C ASN A 80 0.85 -13.97 5.03
N VAL A 81 1.86 -13.09 5.00
CA VAL A 81 2.33 -12.48 6.24
C VAL A 81 1.27 -11.53 6.86
N PRO A 82 1.12 -11.54 8.20
CA PRO A 82 0.26 -10.61 8.91
C PRO A 82 0.92 -9.24 9.04
N ALA A 83 0.13 -8.20 9.28
CA ALA A 83 0.68 -6.86 9.55
C ALA A 83 0.99 -6.63 11.04
N ALA A 84 0.37 -7.41 11.92
CA ALA A 84 0.46 -7.24 13.37
C ALA A 84 0.35 -8.59 14.07
N ARG A 85 0.81 -8.67 15.33
CA ARG A 85 0.69 -9.88 16.15
C ARG A 85 -0.76 -10.18 16.53
N GLU A 86 -1.53 -9.13 16.78
CA GLU A 86 -2.90 -9.19 17.28
C GLU A 86 -3.79 -8.13 16.61
N GLY A 87 -5.10 -8.34 16.71
CA GLY A 87 -6.12 -7.41 16.22
C GLY A 87 -6.48 -7.61 14.75
N ARG A 88 -7.11 -6.60 14.15
CA ARG A 88 -7.75 -6.71 12.83
C ARG A 88 -6.83 -7.09 11.65
N TRP A 89 -5.52 -7.03 11.82
CA TRP A 89 -4.53 -7.28 10.75
C TRP A 89 -3.56 -8.42 11.09
N SER A 90 -3.88 -9.23 12.10
CA SER A 90 -3.05 -10.39 12.50
C SER A 90 -3.37 -11.67 11.74
N HIS A 91 -4.38 -11.67 10.89
CA HIS A 91 -4.73 -12.81 10.06
C HIS A 91 -3.70 -13.02 8.93
N ALA A 92 -3.67 -14.23 8.37
CA ALA A 92 -2.87 -14.56 7.20
C ALA A 92 -3.21 -13.63 6.02
N GLY A 93 -2.20 -13.01 5.44
CA GLY A 93 -2.33 -12.03 4.36
C GLY A 93 -2.73 -10.63 4.81
N GLY A 94 -2.84 -10.38 6.12
CA GLY A 94 -3.26 -9.10 6.69
C GLY A 94 -2.38 -7.92 6.30
N PHE A 95 -1.08 -8.15 6.02
CA PHE A 95 -0.19 -7.11 5.51
C PHE A 95 -0.63 -6.59 4.13
N GLY A 96 -0.91 -7.51 3.20
CA GLY A 96 -1.37 -7.18 1.85
C GLY A 96 -2.72 -6.45 1.89
N ASP A 97 -3.65 -6.91 2.74
CA ASP A 97 -4.98 -6.32 2.88
C ASP A 97 -4.92 -4.90 3.45
N LEU A 98 -4.12 -4.69 4.51
CA LEU A 98 -3.88 -3.38 5.10
C LEU A 98 -3.31 -2.41 4.05
N THR A 99 -2.26 -2.84 3.35
CA THR A 99 -1.53 -1.99 2.41
C THR A 99 -2.39 -1.63 1.20
N LEU A 100 -3.12 -2.59 0.64
CA LEU A 100 -4.05 -2.35 -0.46
C LEU A 100 -5.18 -1.39 -0.09
N LEU A 101 -5.81 -1.61 1.07
CA LEU A 101 -6.90 -0.76 1.54
C LEU A 101 -6.42 0.67 1.79
N HIS A 102 -5.25 0.83 2.40
CA HIS A 102 -4.65 2.15 2.62
C HIS A 102 -4.34 2.85 1.31
N THR A 103 -3.72 2.15 0.36
CA THR A 103 -3.32 2.69 -0.94
C THR A 103 -4.55 3.08 -1.77
N SER A 104 -5.58 2.23 -1.85
CA SER A 104 -6.80 2.55 -2.60
C SER A 104 -7.53 3.76 -2.02
N TYR A 105 -7.54 3.92 -0.70
CA TYR A 105 -8.11 5.07 -0.02
C TYR A 105 -7.32 6.36 -0.32
N ALA A 106 -5.99 6.31 -0.28
CA ALA A 106 -5.12 7.45 -0.59
C ALA A 106 -5.30 7.94 -2.04
N VAL A 107 -5.30 7.03 -3.02
CA VAL A 107 -5.51 7.39 -4.43
C VAL A 107 -6.91 7.95 -4.67
N ARG A 108 -7.93 7.39 -4.02
CA ARG A 108 -9.31 7.91 -4.11
C ARG A 108 -9.43 9.32 -3.54
N LEU A 109 -8.76 9.61 -2.42
CA LEU A 109 -8.71 10.97 -1.87
C LEU A 109 -7.92 11.93 -2.77
N ALA A 110 -6.81 11.48 -3.35
CA ALA A 110 -6.02 12.29 -4.30
C ALA A 110 -6.85 12.73 -5.51
N ARG A 111 -7.70 11.83 -6.03
CA ARG A 111 -8.60 12.17 -7.14
C ARG A 111 -9.62 13.24 -6.76
N ALA A 112 -10.14 13.17 -5.53
CA ALA A 112 -11.12 14.14 -5.04
C ALA A 112 -10.50 15.50 -4.70
N HIS A 113 -9.21 15.53 -4.35
CA HIS A 113 -8.47 16.72 -3.98
C HIS A 113 -7.42 17.03 -5.06
N MET A 114 -7.84 17.78 -6.09
CA MET A 114 -6.98 18.20 -7.18
C MET A 114 -5.69 18.88 -6.69
N PHE A 115 -4.66 18.76 -7.53
CA PHE A 115 -3.36 19.44 -7.46
C PHE A 115 -3.51 20.90 -6.95
N PRO A 116 -2.59 21.42 -6.11
CA PRO A 116 -2.84 22.45 -5.10
C PRO A 116 -3.80 23.58 -5.50
N PRO A 117 -4.71 24.00 -4.59
CA PRO A 117 -5.69 25.04 -4.88
C PRO A 117 -4.99 26.33 -5.28
N GLY A 118 -5.12 26.69 -6.56
CA GLY A 118 -4.46 27.86 -7.16
C GLY A 118 -3.63 27.57 -8.41
N ALA A 119 -3.33 26.31 -8.74
CA ALA A 119 -2.73 25.96 -10.03
C ALA A 119 -3.74 26.13 -11.18
N SER A 120 -3.26 26.54 -12.36
CA SER A 120 -4.11 26.63 -13.55
C SER A 120 -4.60 25.24 -13.99
N ALA A 121 -5.75 25.16 -14.65
CA ALA A 121 -6.29 23.89 -15.14
C ALA A 121 -5.30 23.16 -16.08
N GLU A 122 -4.48 23.90 -16.81
CA GLU A 122 -3.42 23.37 -17.69
C GLU A 122 -2.28 22.74 -16.87
N GLU A 123 -1.77 23.42 -15.84
CA GLU A 123 -0.75 22.86 -14.94
C GLU A 123 -1.27 21.64 -14.17
N GLN A 124 -2.53 21.66 -13.73
CA GLN A 124 -3.17 20.52 -13.08
C GLN A 124 -3.31 19.33 -14.03
N ALA A 125 -3.61 19.57 -15.32
CA ALA A 125 -3.66 18.53 -16.33
C ALA A 125 -2.27 17.98 -16.66
N ALA A 126 -1.26 18.85 -16.76
CA ALA A 126 0.12 18.46 -17.08
C ALA A 126 0.81 17.68 -15.95
N GLN A 127 0.55 18.00 -14.69
CA GLN A 127 1.27 17.41 -13.53
C GLN A 127 0.41 16.44 -12.71
N GLY A 128 -0.89 16.33 -12.99
CA GLY A 128 -1.83 15.50 -12.23
C GLY A 128 -1.44 14.02 -12.18
N ALA A 129 -0.90 13.47 -13.28
CA ALA A 129 -0.44 12.09 -13.34
C ALA A 129 0.79 11.84 -12.44
N ALA A 130 1.81 12.70 -12.52
CA ALA A 130 3.01 12.59 -11.69
C ALA A 130 2.66 12.73 -10.19
N TRP A 131 1.77 13.66 -9.86
CA TRP A 131 1.29 13.82 -8.48
C TRP A 131 0.54 12.60 -7.93
N HIS A 132 -0.38 12.03 -8.73
CA HIS A 132 -1.08 10.80 -8.34
C HIS A 132 -0.11 9.63 -8.16
N ALA A 133 0.93 9.54 -8.99
CA ALA A 133 1.97 8.54 -8.82
C ALA A 133 2.74 8.73 -7.49
N VAL A 134 3.14 9.96 -7.15
CA VAL A 134 3.80 10.25 -5.87
C VAL A 134 2.93 9.83 -4.68
N ILE A 135 1.62 10.15 -4.70
CA ILE A 135 0.69 9.74 -3.64
C ILE A 135 0.56 8.22 -3.59
N PHE A 136 0.37 7.57 -4.74
CA PHE A 136 0.28 6.12 -4.83
C PHE A 136 1.51 5.44 -4.22
N TRP A 137 2.72 5.82 -4.64
CA TRP A 137 3.96 5.22 -4.17
C TRP A 137 4.21 5.47 -2.69
N SER A 138 3.93 6.69 -2.21
CA SER A 138 4.02 7.02 -0.79
C SER A 138 3.08 6.15 0.06
N ALA A 139 1.86 5.93 -0.42
CA ALA A 139 0.87 5.13 0.28
C ALA A 139 1.20 3.62 0.23
N LEU A 140 1.69 3.12 -0.91
CA LEU A 140 2.12 1.73 -1.06
C LEU A 140 3.29 1.40 -0.12
N PHE A 141 4.24 2.32 0.01
CA PHE A 141 5.44 2.12 0.82
C PHE A 141 5.26 2.38 2.33
N TYR A 142 4.16 3.01 2.71
CA TYR A 142 3.92 3.47 4.07
C TYR A 142 4.05 2.36 5.13
N HIS A 143 3.59 1.14 4.81
CA HIS A 143 3.59 0.02 5.75
C HIS A 143 4.80 -0.92 5.63
N LEU A 144 5.69 -0.73 4.65
CA LEU A 144 6.86 -1.61 4.45
C LEU A 144 7.72 -1.82 5.71
N PRO A 145 7.94 -0.84 6.60
CA PRO A 145 8.70 -1.05 7.84
C PRO A 145 8.14 -2.13 8.77
N LEU A 146 6.85 -2.48 8.64
CA LEU A 146 6.27 -3.58 9.43
C LEU A 146 6.91 -4.93 9.11
N LEU A 147 7.36 -5.13 7.88
CA LEU A 147 7.97 -6.39 7.43
C LEU A 147 9.30 -6.68 8.13
N ALA A 148 9.98 -5.67 8.67
CA ALA A 148 11.23 -5.85 9.42
C ALA A 148 11.03 -6.58 10.76
N HIS A 149 9.79 -6.65 11.26
CA HIS A 149 9.42 -7.38 12.48
C HIS A 149 9.16 -8.85 12.21
N LEU A 150 9.18 -9.27 10.94
CA LEU A 150 8.95 -10.63 10.50
C LEU A 150 10.25 -11.22 9.97
N GLU A 151 10.44 -12.50 10.28
CA GLU A 151 11.45 -13.33 9.67
C GLU A 151 10.80 -14.59 9.14
N GLY A 152 11.26 -15.03 7.98
CA GLY A 152 10.76 -16.20 7.28
C GLY A 152 11.83 -17.26 7.11
N GLU A 153 11.38 -18.48 6.89
CA GLU A 153 12.21 -19.64 6.61
C GLU A 153 11.51 -20.48 5.55
N LEU A 154 12.24 -20.83 4.50
CA LEU A 154 11.79 -21.76 3.49
C LEU A 154 11.92 -23.20 3.99
N PHE A 155 11.27 -24.15 3.33
CA PHE A 155 11.29 -25.56 3.73
C PHE A 155 12.70 -26.16 3.73
N SER A 156 13.59 -25.69 2.87
CA SER A 156 15.00 -26.08 2.86
C SER A 156 15.81 -25.56 4.06
N GLY A 157 15.21 -24.76 4.96
CA GLY A 157 15.88 -24.06 6.05
C GLY A 157 16.57 -22.76 5.65
N ARG A 158 16.46 -22.34 4.37
CA ARG A 158 17.00 -21.05 3.90
C ARG A 158 16.18 -19.90 4.49
N GLY A 159 16.87 -18.82 4.88
CA GLY A 159 16.19 -17.60 5.34
C GLY A 159 15.38 -16.95 4.21
N TRP A 160 14.18 -16.50 4.53
CA TRP A 160 13.31 -15.73 3.65
C TRP A 160 12.93 -14.42 4.35
N GLN A 161 13.22 -13.28 3.70
CA GLN A 161 12.81 -11.98 4.21
C GLN A 161 11.55 -11.51 3.46
N PRO A 162 10.39 -11.43 4.12
CA PRO A 162 9.17 -10.91 3.51
C PRO A 162 9.38 -9.54 2.87
N GLY A 163 8.90 -9.39 1.63
CA GLY A 163 9.03 -8.18 0.81
C GLY A 163 10.28 -8.10 -0.07
N ILE A 164 11.32 -8.90 0.18
CA ILE A 164 12.57 -8.87 -0.60
C ILE A 164 12.51 -9.87 -1.76
N SER A 165 12.03 -11.08 -1.52
CA SER A 165 11.92 -12.13 -2.53
C SER A 165 10.59 -12.87 -2.44
N VAL A 166 10.17 -13.45 -3.56
CA VAL A 166 9.03 -14.37 -3.63
C VAL A 166 9.51 -15.74 -3.18
N PRO A 167 8.84 -16.41 -2.22
CA PRO A 167 9.21 -17.76 -1.82
C PRO A 167 8.95 -18.74 -2.97
N ASP A 168 9.94 -19.57 -3.29
CA ASP A 168 9.95 -20.57 -4.36
C ASP A 168 9.53 -21.97 -3.89
N GLU A 169 9.43 -22.17 -2.58
CA GLU A 169 9.00 -23.41 -1.93
C GLU A 169 8.12 -23.12 -0.70
N ALA A 170 7.60 -24.18 -0.07
CA ALA A 170 6.82 -24.04 1.15
C ALA A 170 7.60 -23.24 2.21
N TYR A 171 6.94 -22.31 2.89
CA TYR A 171 7.61 -21.37 3.79
C TYR A 171 6.83 -21.19 5.08
N ARG A 172 7.52 -20.76 6.13
CA ARG A 172 6.92 -20.32 7.38
C ARG A 172 7.46 -18.94 7.75
N PHE A 173 6.76 -18.25 8.63
CA PHE A 173 7.21 -16.96 9.14
C PHE A 173 6.85 -16.85 10.62
N ARG A 174 7.60 -16.00 11.31
CA ARG A 174 7.34 -15.64 12.70
C ARG A 174 7.68 -14.18 12.93
N PHE A 175 7.08 -13.60 13.96
CA PHE A 175 7.54 -12.33 14.48
C PHE A 175 8.87 -12.51 15.19
N ARG A 176 9.81 -11.60 14.91
CA ARG A 176 11.11 -11.54 15.57
C ARG A 176 10.90 -11.33 17.08
N GLN A 177 11.75 -11.97 17.88
CA GLN A 177 11.71 -11.86 19.34
C GLN A 177 12.19 -10.47 19.80
N LEU A 178 13.22 -9.96 19.14
CA LEU A 178 13.72 -8.61 19.32
C LEU A 178 13.20 -7.72 18.19
N PRO A 179 12.66 -6.53 18.51
CA PRO A 179 12.25 -5.58 17.49
C PRO A 179 13.46 -5.08 16.69
N PRO A 180 13.27 -4.62 15.44
CA PRO A 180 14.30 -3.97 14.66
C PRO A 180 14.90 -2.79 15.42
N GLN A 181 16.22 -2.66 15.38
CA GLN A 181 16.93 -1.61 16.12
C GLN A 181 17.25 -0.40 15.23
N GLY A 182 17.27 0.79 15.83
CA GLY A 182 17.65 2.02 15.14
C GLY A 182 16.84 2.26 13.86
N THR A 183 17.53 2.22 12.71
CA THR A 183 16.98 2.50 11.37
C THR A 183 16.75 1.24 10.52
N GLU A 184 16.92 0.03 11.08
CA GLU A 184 16.82 -1.23 10.34
C GLU A 184 15.49 -1.37 9.58
N ALA A 185 14.38 -1.02 10.21
CA ALA A 185 13.07 -1.12 9.59
C ALA A 185 12.92 -0.18 8.38
N GLN A 186 13.46 1.04 8.47
CA GLN A 186 13.46 1.99 7.36
C GLN A 186 14.43 1.60 6.26
N GLN A 187 15.59 1.03 6.61
CA GLN A 187 16.56 0.52 5.64
C GLN A 187 15.98 -0.64 4.84
N LEU A 188 15.36 -1.62 5.51
CA LEU A 188 14.67 -2.71 4.83
C LEU A 188 13.55 -2.19 3.93
N ALA A 189 12.72 -1.27 4.44
CA ALA A 189 11.66 -0.66 3.66
C ALA A 189 12.18 0.05 2.39
N ALA A 190 13.34 0.73 2.49
CA ALA A 190 13.98 1.36 1.34
C ALA A 190 14.47 0.35 0.30
N VAL A 191 15.04 -0.78 0.73
CA VAL A 191 15.44 -1.87 -0.18
C VAL A 191 14.23 -2.46 -0.91
N ILE A 192 13.14 -2.75 -0.16
CA ILE A 192 11.91 -3.27 -0.75
C ILE A 192 11.30 -2.26 -1.72
N ALA A 193 11.20 -0.98 -1.33
CA ALA A 193 10.69 0.08 -2.19
C ALA A 193 11.51 0.22 -3.48
N GLY A 194 12.85 0.14 -3.38
CA GLY A 194 13.75 0.15 -4.53
C GLY A 194 13.50 -1.01 -5.51
N GLY A 195 13.23 -2.21 -5.00
CA GLY A 195 12.89 -3.38 -5.82
C GLY A 195 11.49 -3.34 -6.45
N LEU A 196 10.57 -2.56 -5.88
CA LEU A 196 9.20 -2.41 -6.41
C LEU A 196 9.06 -1.30 -7.45
N LEU A 197 9.94 -0.30 -7.43
CA LEU A 197 9.91 0.81 -8.38
C LEU A 197 10.30 0.32 -9.79
N PRO A 198 9.44 0.50 -10.81
CA PRO A 198 9.84 0.29 -12.18
C PRO A 198 11.02 1.18 -12.57
N GLU A 199 11.84 0.71 -13.49
CA GLU A 199 12.94 1.50 -14.02
C GLU A 199 12.43 2.84 -14.58
N GLY A 200 13.12 3.93 -14.26
CA GLY A 200 12.72 5.27 -14.68
C GLY A 200 11.51 5.86 -13.95
N ALA A 201 10.82 5.11 -13.07
CA ALA A 201 9.62 5.61 -12.38
C ALA A 201 9.89 6.84 -11.50
N ALA A 202 11.01 6.82 -10.78
CA ALA A 202 11.42 7.93 -9.93
C ALA A 202 11.80 9.17 -10.75
N ALA A 203 12.53 8.99 -11.86
CA ALA A 203 12.88 10.07 -12.78
C ALA A 203 11.62 10.68 -13.40
N TRP A 204 10.72 9.84 -13.93
CA TRP A 204 9.45 10.27 -14.51
C TRP A 204 8.57 11.04 -13.53
N ALA A 205 8.53 10.63 -12.25
CA ALA A 205 7.77 11.34 -11.23
C ALA A 205 8.39 12.70 -10.86
N CYS A 206 9.72 12.83 -10.93
CA CYS A 206 10.45 14.06 -10.62
C CYS A 206 10.46 15.07 -11.78
N ASP A 207 10.56 14.59 -13.01
CA ASP A 207 10.63 15.43 -14.22
C ASP A 207 9.26 16.00 -14.63
N GLY A 208 8.18 15.49 -14.03
CA GLY A 208 6.81 15.74 -14.47
C GLY A 208 6.54 15.06 -15.82
N ALA A 209 5.28 14.91 -16.19
CA ALA A 209 4.88 14.35 -17.48
C ALA A 209 5.14 15.34 -18.65
N GLY A 210 6.36 15.86 -18.76
CA GLY A 210 6.71 17.05 -19.54
C GLY A 210 7.97 16.94 -20.40
N SER A 211 8.49 15.76 -20.70
CA SER A 211 9.58 15.63 -21.70
C SER A 211 9.08 15.62 -23.16
N ALA A 212 7.86 16.12 -23.42
CA ALA A 212 7.34 16.37 -24.76
C ALA A 212 6.88 17.82 -24.96
N SER A 213 7.63 18.81 -24.48
CA SER A 213 7.71 20.11 -25.15
C SER A 213 8.91 20.91 -24.64
N GLU A 214 9.78 21.26 -25.58
CA GLU A 214 10.82 22.27 -25.41
C GLU A 214 10.19 23.64 -25.05
N SER A 215 10.86 24.38 -24.16
CA SER A 215 10.54 25.74 -23.69
C SER A 215 9.61 25.83 -22.45
N GLY A 216 10.21 26.20 -21.32
CA GLY A 216 9.48 26.69 -20.14
C GLY A 216 9.95 26.09 -18.82
N ARG A 217 11.04 26.62 -18.25
CA ARG A 217 11.53 26.25 -16.91
C ARG A 217 10.52 26.70 -15.83
N VAL A 218 9.60 25.81 -15.43
CA VAL A 218 8.74 26.03 -14.27
C VAL A 218 9.46 25.53 -13.01
N ARG A 219 9.71 26.43 -12.06
CA ARG A 219 10.36 26.12 -10.77
C ARG A 219 9.43 25.26 -9.90
N SER A 220 9.77 24.00 -9.68
CA SER A 220 9.07 23.09 -8.78
C SER A 220 9.38 23.40 -7.31
N GLY A 221 8.50 24.15 -6.64
CA GLY A 221 8.53 24.40 -5.21
C GLY A 221 7.45 23.63 -4.46
N ILE A 222 7.45 22.30 -4.49
CA ILE A 222 6.45 21.47 -3.77
C ILE A 222 7.11 20.86 -2.52
N SER A 223 6.74 21.38 -1.34
CA SER A 223 7.22 20.88 -0.05
C SER A 223 6.30 19.78 0.50
N ILE A 224 6.80 18.55 0.51
CA ILE A 224 6.18 17.35 1.12
C ILE A 224 5.67 17.61 2.57
N ARG A 225 6.32 18.54 3.31
CA ARG A 225 5.93 18.89 4.69
C ARG A 225 4.56 19.57 4.79
N LYS A 226 4.14 20.35 3.78
CA LYS A 226 2.81 21.02 3.79
C LYS A 226 1.65 20.02 3.69
N TRP A 227 1.88 18.86 3.07
CA TRP A 227 0.86 17.83 2.91
C TRP A 227 0.75 16.90 4.12
N HIS A 228 1.87 16.56 4.77
CA HIS A 228 1.85 15.86 6.07
C HIS A 228 0.96 16.59 7.08
N SER A 229 1.04 17.94 7.14
CA SER A 229 0.14 18.74 7.96
C SER A 229 -1.32 18.71 7.48
N SER A 230 -1.61 18.78 6.18
CA SER A 230 -3.00 18.84 5.68
C SER A 230 -3.75 17.50 5.76
N VAL A 231 -3.06 16.37 5.60
CA VAL A 231 -3.65 15.03 5.75
C VAL A 231 -3.69 14.57 7.20
N MET A 232 -2.75 15.00 8.05
CA MET A 232 -2.87 14.85 9.50
C MET A 232 -3.87 15.82 10.13
N PHE A 233 -4.21 16.95 9.50
CA PHE A 233 -5.21 17.90 10.02
C PHE A 233 -6.63 17.31 10.02
N CYS A 234 -6.89 16.28 9.20
CA CYS A 234 -8.13 15.52 9.27
C CYS A 234 -8.26 14.67 10.58
N ARG A 235 -7.23 14.65 11.45
CA ARG A 235 -7.22 13.93 12.74
C ARG A 235 -7.33 14.80 13.99
N ARG A 236 -7.57 16.12 13.91
CA ARG A 236 -7.81 16.98 15.10
C ARG A 236 -9.10 17.80 14.99
N ARG A 237 -10.24 17.17 15.27
CA ARG A 237 -11.31 17.85 16.03
C ARG A 237 -11.33 17.25 17.44
N PRO A 238 -10.96 18.00 18.49
CA PRO A 238 -11.17 17.55 19.85
C PRO A 238 -12.68 17.60 20.12
N VAL A 239 -13.31 16.43 20.21
CA VAL A 239 -14.63 16.32 20.85
C VAL A 239 -14.38 16.61 22.33
N ARG A 240 -14.63 17.85 22.76
CA ARG A 240 -14.75 18.16 24.19
C ARG A 240 -16.01 17.45 24.69
N LEU A 241 -15.83 16.24 25.24
CA LEU A 241 -16.78 15.67 26.17
C LEU A 241 -16.76 16.55 27.43
N LYS A 242 -17.74 17.46 27.55
CA LYS A 242 -18.10 18.05 28.84
C LYS A 242 -18.77 16.94 29.64
N VAL A 243 -18.01 16.29 30.50
CA VAL A 243 -18.57 15.59 31.65
C VAL A 243 -18.99 16.68 32.64
N ARG A 244 -20.29 16.87 32.83
CA ARG A 244 -20.81 17.55 34.01
C ARG A 244 -20.89 16.48 35.10
N CYS A 245 -20.25 16.76 36.23
CA CYS A 245 -20.58 16.13 37.51
C CYS A 245 -22.03 16.42 37.88
#